data_AF-A0A7R7VV69-F1
#
_entry.id   AF-A0A7R7VV69-F1
#
_cell.length_a   1.000
_cell.length_b   1.000
_cell.length_c   1.000
_cell.angle_alpha   90.00
_cell.angle_beta   90.00
_cell.angle_gamma   90.00
#
_symmetry.space_group_name_H-M   'P 1'
#
loop_
_entity.id
_entity.type
_entity.pdbx_description
1 polymer ?
#
loop_
_entity_poly.entity_id
_entity_poly.type
_entity_poly.pdbx_seq_one_letter_code
_entity_poly.pdbx_strand_id
1 'polypeptide(L)'
;MKNDVENLLLTFLYPENFLYLCNTSSFFYLIFYYLIAPYICNSSSAIIMTRTQVPYPSPATLTKFPHIHDVPSEVSHALDPFTITTSTGFMPYQTAPTELPEAFKALQSLVERMPVLRLDGKPGLLATYEFGPAVERELSVDLTDEIEKLVLPDGSYDKFTMAAVFRDYTFVASSYLLEPCWENWRKNPDGGYGLGRQVLPKAIARPMYRAAQILDVPPFMSYAASYALFNYTLADHSKGLGEYSNLRLVRGFERGLDPKSSEAGFILTHVDMVKETGALVAGVLKVIDTIEQHGDRDEINDGFRDILRTMEKIEASMEDMWGNSKPEEYLSFRVFIFGITNQSMFPNGVIYDGVEDNQPLSFRGESGANDSIIPLLDHLCQIPMPETPLTKILHEFRAYRPRPHREFLTYIREKAEEIGVQKYAVEDSETAVLFLKTLNHVRSFRWRHWLFAREYIIRRTPHPTATGGSPIVTWLPNQLSAVMDLMVTIYDTYLAPKDGVTIVNGKEDLIASHRKQVEPMMELVRDQRVKLAKEVARWCQERGV
;
A
#
# COMPACT_ATOMS: atom_id res chain seq x y z
N MET A 1 10.61 6.76 52.53
CA MET A 1 11.10 5.36 52.61
C MET A 1 10.25 4.58 51.62
N LYS A 2 10.62 4.62 50.33
CA LYS A 2 11.45 3.62 49.62
C LYS A 2 10.86 2.20 49.68
N ASN A 3 10.47 1.75 48.48
CA ASN A 3 10.16 0.39 48.02
C ASN A 3 8.81 -0.15 48.45
N ASP A 4 7.89 -0.25 47.47
CA ASP A 4 6.97 -1.39 47.28
C ASP A 4 6.01 -1.09 46.12
N VAL A 5 6.49 -1.15 44.87
CA VAL A 5 5.65 -1.38 43.67
C VAL A 5 6.46 -2.15 42.63
N GLU A 6 6.76 -3.41 42.92
CA GLU A 6 7.16 -4.43 41.94
C GLU A 6 6.54 -5.76 42.39
N ASN A 7 5.32 -6.04 41.93
CA ASN A 7 4.75 -7.39 41.79
C ASN A 7 3.27 -7.28 41.41
N LEU A 8 2.99 -6.91 40.16
CA LEU A 8 1.68 -7.14 39.53
C LEU A 8 1.80 -6.88 38.03
N LEU A 9 2.36 -7.86 37.30
CA LEU A 9 2.23 -8.04 35.84
C LEU A 9 3.10 -9.24 35.44
N LEU A 10 2.56 -10.46 35.56
CA LEU A 10 3.05 -11.66 34.86
C LEU A 10 2.11 -12.82 35.19
N THR A 11 0.96 -12.87 34.52
CA THR A 11 0.17 -14.11 34.42
C THR A 11 -0.72 -14.02 33.19
N PHE A 12 -0.50 -14.92 32.24
CA PHE A 12 -1.36 -15.43 31.15
C PHE A 12 -0.56 -15.66 29.86
N LEU A 13 0.32 -16.66 29.90
CA LEU A 13 0.86 -17.32 28.70
C LEU A 13 0.97 -18.83 28.96
N TYR A 14 0.28 -19.61 28.11
CA TYR A 14 0.31 -21.06 27.86
C TYR A 14 -0.23 -22.04 28.93
N PRO A 15 -0.98 -23.05 28.46
CA PRO A 15 -0.57 -24.41 28.80
C PRO A 15 -0.62 -25.36 27.58
N GLU A 16 0.46 -26.10 27.39
CA GLU A 16 0.49 -27.34 26.61
C GLU A 16 0.72 -28.55 27.53
N ASN A 17 0.09 -29.66 27.14
CA ASN A 17 0.41 -31.07 27.39
C ASN A 17 0.07 -31.72 28.74
N PHE A 18 -0.87 -32.65 28.67
CA PHE A 18 -0.92 -33.87 29.48
C PHE A 18 -1.02 -35.10 28.56
N LEU A 19 -0.03 -35.99 28.67
CA LEU A 19 -0.03 -37.35 28.13
C LEU A 19 -1.03 -38.24 28.88
N TYR A 20 -1.70 -39.17 28.17
CA TYR A 20 -1.91 -40.52 28.68
C TYR A 20 -1.88 -41.54 27.52
N LEU A 21 -1.03 -42.56 27.70
CA LEU A 21 -0.90 -43.76 26.89
C LEU A 21 -2.04 -44.75 27.20
N CYS A 22 -2.62 -45.37 26.16
CA CYS A 22 -2.83 -46.82 26.16
C CYS A 22 -3.03 -47.38 24.74
N ASN A 23 -2.16 -48.31 24.38
CA ASN A 23 -2.17 -49.17 23.19
C ASN A 23 -3.46 -49.98 23.05
N THR A 24 -3.92 -50.22 21.83
CA THR A 24 -3.89 -51.55 21.18
C THR A 24 -4.23 -51.46 19.69
N SER A 25 -3.49 -52.26 18.93
CA SER A 25 -3.36 -52.28 17.48
C SER A 25 -4.51 -52.94 16.72
N SER A 26 -4.50 -52.71 15.40
CA SER A 26 -4.56 -53.72 14.33
C SER A 26 -5.86 -53.94 13.52
N PHE A 27 -5.70 -53.68 12.21
CA PHE A 27 -6.26 -54.42 11.05
C PHE A 27 -7.76 -54.25 10.67
N PHE A 28 -8.08 -53.66 9.49
CA PHE A 28 -8.27 -54.39 8.21
C PHE A 28 -8.76 -53.46 7.08
N TYR A 29 -8.40 -53.85 5.85
CA TYR A 29 -8.76 -53.30 4.55
C TYR A 29 -10.26 -53.43 4.19
N LEU A 30 -10.75 -52.41 3.47
CA LEU A 30 -11.53 -52.40 2.22
C LEU A 30 -12.61 -53.48 1.91
N ILE A 31 -13.68 -52.98 1.27
CA ILE A 31 -14.69 -53.63 0.39
C ILE A 31 -16.08 -53.74 1.05
N PHE A 32 -17.08 -53.05 0.48
CA PHE A 32 -18.26 -53.69 -0.14
C PHE A 32 -19.15 -52.64 -0.86
N TYR A 33 -19.22 -52.78 -2.18
CA TYR A 33 -20.30 -52.32 -3.05
C TYR A 33 -21.45 -53.32 -2.92
N TYR A 34 -22.71 -52.89 -2.76
CA TYR A 34 -23.87 -53.52 -3.42
C TYR A 34 -25.13 -52.64 -3.36
N LEU A 35 -25.88 -52.72 -4.45
CA LEU A 35 -27.12 -52.04 -4.84
C LEU A 35 -28.26 -52.06 -3.81
N ILE A 36 -29.15 -51.06 -3.89
CA ILE A 36 -30.62 -51.17 -4.12
C ILE A 36 -31.22 -49.74 -4.25
N ALA A 37 -32.03 -49.52 -5.29
CA ALA A 37 -32.96 -48.39 -5.46
C ALA A 37 -34.41 -48.92 -5.32
N PRO A 38 -35.51 -48.12 -5.36
CA PRO A 38 -35.73 -46.71 -5.01
C PRO A 38 -36.87 -46.56 -3.97
N TYR A 39 -37.02 -45.38 -3.34
CA TYR A 39 -38.31 -44.96 -2.76
C TYR A 39 -38.65 -43.54 -3.20
N ILE A 40 -39.79 -43.45 -3.86
CA ILE A 40 -40.49 -42.22 -4.22
C ILE A 40 -41.10 -41.64 -2.93
N CYS A 41 -40.80 -40.38 -2.63
CA CYS A 41 -41.69 -39.55 -1.84
C CYS A 41 -41.73 -38.13 -2.41
N ASN A 42 -42.96 -37.66 -2.57
CA ASN A 42 -43.37 -36.40 -3.17
C ASN A 42 -43.22 -35.25 -2.17
N SER A 43 -43.30 -34.01 -2.66
CA SER A 43 -43.55 -32.74 -1.94
C SER A 43 -42.39 -32.04 -1.22
N SER A 44 -41.69 -31.18 -1.95
CA SER A 44 -41.80 -29.72 -1.79
C SER A 44 -40.86 -29.07 -2.80
N SER A 45 -41.46 -28.45 -3.81
CA SER A 45 -40.74 -27.62 -4.79
C SER A 45 -40.15 -26.42 -4.05
N ALA A 46 -38.92 -26.56 -3.55
CA ALA A 46 -38.09 -25.41 -3.31
C ALA A 46 -37.88 -24.75 -4.67
N ILE A 47 -38.54 -23.62 -4.89
CA ILE A 47 -38.16 -22.71 -5.96
C ILE A 47 -36.74 -22.29 -5.60
N ILE A 48 -35.74 -22.97 -6.15
CA ILE A 48 -34.41 -22.41 -6.29
C ILE A 48 -34.63 -21.25 -7.23
N MET A 49 -34.89 -20.07 -6.69
CA MET A 49 -34.74 -18.83 -7.46
C MET A 49 -33.26 -18.80 -7.82
N THR A 50 -32.97 -19.21 -9.05
CA THR A 50 -31.66 -19.02 -9.65
C THR A 50 -31.44 -17.52 -9.67
N ARG A 51 -30.67 -17.01 -8.71
CA ARG A 51 -30.19 -15.62 -8.70
C ARG A 51 -29.62 -15.34 -10.09
N THR A 52 -30.06 -14.25 -10.71
CA THR A 52 -29.56 -13.87 -12.03
C THR A 52 -28.19 -13.24 -11.81
N GLN A 53 -27.16 -14.09 -11.71
CA GLN A 53 -25.78 -13.65 -11.60
C GLN A 53 -25.38 -12.92 -12.88
N VAL A 54 -25.05 -11.64 -12.74
CA VAL A 54 -24.43 -10.89 -13.83
C VAL A 54 -22.93 -11.15 -13.84
N PRO A 55 -22.30 -11.24 -15.01
CA PRO A 55 -20.86 -11.44 -15.07
C PRO A 55 -20.15 -10.20 -14.52
N TYR A 56 -19.20 -10.42 -13.61
CA TYR A 56 -18.20 -9.43 -13.24
C TYR A 56 -16.82 -10.07 -13.39
N PRO A 57 -15.90 -9.43 -14.09
CA PRO A 57 -15.98 -8.08 -14.65
C PRO A 57 -16.97 -7.93 -15.81
N SER A 58 -17.62 -6.76 -15.91
CA SER A 58 -18.58 -6.47 -16.99
C SER A 58 -17.88 -6.43 -18.36
N PRO A 59 -18.62 -6.57 -19.48
CA PRO A 59 -18.03 -6.38 -20.82
C PRO A 59 -17.33 -5.02 -21.00
N ALA A 60 -17.84 -3.96 -20.35
CA ALA A 60 -17.22 -2.64 -20.35
C ALA A 60 -15.88 -2.65 -19.60
N THR A 61 -15.84 -3.29 -18.43
CA THR A 61 -14.61 -3.48 -17.64
C THR A 61 -13.59 -4.32 -18.42
N LEU A 62 -13.98 -5.44 -19.02
CA LEU A 62 -13.09 -6.30 -19.81
C LEU A 62 -12.52 -5.60 -21.04
N THR A 63 -13.30 -4.71 -21.67
CA THR A 63 -12.80 -3.91 -22.80
C THR A 63 -11.70 -2.94 -22.35
N LYS A 64 -11.82 -2.38 -21.15
CA LYS A 64 -10.85 -1.41 -20.61
C LYS A 64 -9.64 -2.09 -19.97
N PHE A 65 -9.83 -3.24 -19.34
CA PHE A 65 -8.80 -4.01 -18.62
C PHE A 65 -8.80 -5.46 -19.14
N PRO A 66 -8.28 -5.71 -20.36
CA PRO A 66 -8.34 -7.03 -20.97
C PRO A 66 -7.56 -8.10 -20.21
N HIS A 67 -6.56 -7.69 -19.42
CA HIS A 67 -5.67 -8.56 -18.64
C HIS A 67 -6.18 -8.88 -17.23
N ILE A 68 -7.38 -8.43 -16.87
CA ILE A 68 -7.90 -8.51 -15.48
C ILE A 68 -8.00 -9.95 -14.94
N HIS A 69 -8.01 -10.95 -15.83
CA HIS A 69 -8.07 -12.39 -15.50
C HIS A 69 -6.85 -13.18 -15.95
N ASP A 70 -5.84 -12.51 -16.50
CA ASP A 70 -4.65 -13.20 -16.96
C ASP A 70 -3.96 -13.86 -15.76
N VAL A 71 -3.40 -15.05 -16.01
CA VAL A 71 -2.57 -15.73 -15.01
C VAL A 71 -1.26 -14.95 -14.89
N PRO A 72 -0.82 -14.51 -13.70
CA PRO A 72 0.34 -13.63 -13.55
C PRO A 72 1.65 -14.15 -14.17
N SER A 73 1.83 -15.47 -14.24
CA SER A 73 2.98 -16.10 -14.89
C SER A 73 2.97 -16.02 -16.42
N GLU A 74 1.83 -15.71 -17.03
CA GLU A 74 1.62 -15.64 -18.48
C GLU A 74 1.58 -14.20 -19.00
N VAL A 75 1.55 -13.21 -18.10
CA VAL A 75 1.55 -11.78 -18.45
C VAL A 75 2.87 -11.42 -19.14
N SER A 76 2.76 -10.87 -20.36
CA SER A 76 3.92 -10.47 -21.17
C SER A 76 4.72 -9.35 -20.49
N HIS A 77 6.05 -9.45 -20.56
CA HIS A 77 6.98 -8.41 -20.11
C HIS A 77 6.92 -7.10 -20.94
N ALA A 78 6.17 -7.09 -22.05
CA ALA A 78 5.85 -5.87 -22.80
C ALA A 78 4.90 -4.93 -22.03
N LEU A 79 4.13 -5.50 -21.10
CA LEU A 79 3.20 -4.79 -20.25
C LEU A 79 3.92 -4.24 -19.02
N ASP A 80 3.29 -3.25 -18.38
CA ASP A 80 3.81 -2.70 -17.13
C ASP A 80 3.76 -3.79 -16.04
N PRO A 81 4.81 -3.95 -15.19
CA PRO A 81 4.83 -4.93 -14.11
C PRO A 81 3.61 -4.91 -13.21
N PHE A 82 2.97 -3.75 -13.08
CA PHE A 82 1.80 -3.49 -12.26
C PHE A 82 0.48 -3.62 -13.02
N THR A 83 0.47 -4.37 -14.12
CA THR A 83 -0.77 -4.72 -14.83
C THR A 83 -1.73 -5.41 -13.88
N ILE A 84 -2.93 -4.84 -13.74
CA ILE A 84 -3.90 -5.24 -12.72
C ILE A 84 -4.60 -6.52 -13.15
N THR A 85 -4.59 -7.50 -12.24
CA THR A 85 -5.41 -8.71 -12.32
C THR A 85 -6.23 -8.85 -11.03
N THR A 86 -7.32 -9.62 -11.04
CA THR A 86 -8.05 -9.97 -9.81
C THR A 86 -7.26 -10.91 -8.90
N SER A 87 -6.16 -11.49 -9.38
CA SER A 87 -5.31 -12.37 -8.57
C SER A 87 -4.19 -11.62 -7.84
N THR A 88 -3.66 -10.54 -8.43
CA THR A 88 -2.53 -9.77 -7.88
C THR A 88 -2.93 -8.38 -7.39
N GLY A 89 -4.07 -7.85 -7.86
CA GLY A 89 -4.52 -6.50 -7.52
C GLY A 89 -3.48 -5.46 -7.93
N PHE A 90 -2.92 -4.78 -6.92
CA PHE A 90 -1.88 -3.75 -7.08
C PHE A 90 -0.45 -4.26 -6.85
N MET A 91 -0.27 -5.57 -6.64
CA MET A 91 1.05 -6.20 -6.67
C MET A 91 1.57 -6.28 -8.10
N PRO A 92 2.91 -6.31 -8.32
CA PRO A 92 3.42 -6.70 -9.62
C PRO A 92 3.00 -8.14 -9.93
N TYR A 93 2.83 -8.46 -11.22
CA TYR A 93 2.42 -9.82 -11.63
C TYR A 93 3.50 -10.88 -11.36
N GLN A 94 4.75 -10.48 -11.14
CA GLN A 94 5.88 -11.33 -10.78
C GLN A 94 6.78 -10.63 -9.74
N THR A 95 7.47 -11.41 -8.91
CA THR A 95 8.49 -10.90 -7.98
C THR A 95 9.63 -10.23 -8.74
N ALA A 96 10.21 -9.18 -8.18
CA ALA A 96 11.23 -8.42 -8.90
C ALA A 96 12.53 -9.23 -9.08
N PRO A 97 13.22 -9.09 -10.23
CA PRO A 97 14.54 -9.68 -10.43
C PRO A 97 15.55 -9.20 -9.40
N THR A 98 16.38 -10.14 -8.90
CA THR A 98 17.50 -9.86 -7.99
C THR A 98 18.79 -9.52 -8.73
N GLU A 99 18.92 -9.98 -9.97
CA GLU A 99 20.03 -9.74 -10.88
C GLU A 99 19.59 -8.85 -12.04
N LEU A 100 20.50 -7.99 -12.51
CA LEU A 100 20.31 -7.14 -13.68
C LEU A 100 21.06 -7.71 -14.89
N PRO A 101 20.69 -7.30 -16.13
CA PRO A 101 21.47 -7.65 -17.32
C PRO A 101 22.94 -7.22 -17.22
N GLU A 102 23.85 -7.95 -17.87
CA GLU A 102 25.33 -7.77 -17.73
C GLU A 102 25.78 -6.31 -17.98
N ALA A 103 25.12 -5.58 -18.89
CA ALA A 103 25.42 -4.17 -19.15
C ALA A 103 25.31 -3.28 -17.90
N PHE A 104 24.47 -3.66 -16.93
CA PHE A 104 24.21 -2.93 -15.69
C PHE A 104 24.93 -3.52 -14.46
N LYS A 105 25.92 -4.39 -14.65
CA LYS A 105 26.66 -5.02 -13.55
C LYS A 105 27.34 -4.04 -12.60
N ALA A 106 27.89 -2.93 -13.12
CA ALA A 106 28.49 -1.89 -12.29
C ALA A 106 27.43 -1.21 -11.39
N LEU A 107 26.25 -0.94 -11.93
CA LEU A 107 25.10 -0.42 -11.19
C LEU A 107 24.68 -1.39 -10.08
N GLN A 108 24.51 -2.67 -10.40
CA GLN A 108 24.16 -3.72 -9.43
C GLN A 108 25.21 -3.82 -8.31
N SER A 109 26.50 -3.84 -8.66
CA SER A 109 27.59 -3.92 -7.67
C SER A 109 27.62 -2.73 -6.71
N LEU A 110 27.23 -1.54 -7.17
CA LEU A 110 27.13 -0.36 -6.31
C LEU A 110 26.01 -0.53 -5.28
N VAL A 111 24.79 -0.90 -5.71
CA VAL A 111 23.65 -1.05 -4.77
C VAL A 111 23.81 -2.23 -3.81
N GLU A 112 24.58 -3.27 -4.17
CA GLU A 112 24.91 -4.38 -3.26
C GLU A 112 25.91 -4.00 -2.15
N ARG A 113 26.82 -3.06 -2.44
CA ARG A 113 27.81 -2.54 -1.47
C ARG A 113 27.36 -1.27 -0.77
N MET A 114 26.32 -0.63 -1.27
CA MET A 114 25.75 0.62 -0.79
C MET A 114 25.33 0.62 0.70
N PRO A 115 24.61 -0.41 1.23
CA PRO A 115 23.96 -0.29 2.53
C PRO A 115 24.90 0.12 3.67
N VAL A 116 24.39 0.79 4.70
CA VAL A 116 25.17 1.16 5.89
C VAL A 116 25.75 -0.09 6.55
N LEU A 117 24.94 -1.12 6.76
CA LEU A 117 25.41 -2.44 7.16
C LEU A 117 25.01 -3.47 6.11
N ARG A 118 26.01 -4.17 5.56
CA ARG A 118 25.78 -5.25 4.59
C ARG A 118 25.35 -6.53 5.29
N LEU A 119 24.75 -7.45 4.53
CA LEU A 119 24.27 -8.74 5.05
C LEU A 119 25.38 -9.58 5.71
N ASP A 120 26.63 -9.43 5.26
CA ASP A 120 27.81 -10.09 5.84
C ASP A 120 28.31 -9.43 7.15
N GLY A 121 27.60 -8.41 7.65
CA GLY A 121 27.92 -7.67 8.86
C GLY A 121 29.02 -6.62 8.68
N LYS A 122 29.53 -6.43 7.46
CA LYS A 122 30.56 -5.41 7.19
C LYS A 122 29.94 -4.05 6.90
N PRO A 123 30.63 -2.93 7.23
CA PRO A 123 30.22 -1.61 6.77
C PRO A 123 30.17 -1.57 5.24
N GLY A 124 29.10 -1.04 4.67
CA GLY A 124 29.05 -0.71 3.24
C GLY A 124 29.40 0.76 2.98
N LEU A 125 29.20 1.19 1.74
CA LEU A 125 29.68 2.49 1.25
C LEU A 125 29.02 3.68 1.95
N LEU A 126 27.73 3.59 2.30
CA LEU A 126 27.02 4.62 3.06
C LEU A 126 27.48 4.71 4.52
N ALA A 127 28.11 3.67 5.06
CA ALA A 127 28.66 3.68 6.41
C ALA A 127 29.95 4.52 6.50
N THR A 128 30.72 4.52 5.41
CA THR A 128 32.01 5.18 5.29
C THR A 128 31.94 6.48 4.51
N TYR A 129 30.76 6.86 4.00
CA TYR A 129 30.53 8.04 3.16
C TYR A 129 31.34 8.01 1.84
N GLU A 130 31.53 6.80 1.30
CA GLU A 130 32.31 6.54 0.09
C GLU A 130 31.43 6.16 -1.12
N PHE A 131 30.11 6.27 -1.00
CA PHE A 131 29.19 5.93 -2.07
C PHE A 131 29.29 6.90 -3.24
N GLY A 132 29.29 8.22 -2.98
CA GLY A 132 29.51 9.24 -4.02
C GLY A 132 30.81 9.03 -4.81
N PRO A 133 31.98 8.96 -4.14
CA PRO A 133 33.25 8.65 -4.78
C PRO A 133 33.26 7.32 -5.55
N ALA A 134 32.60 6.28 -5.05
CA ALA A 134 32.49 5.00 -5.76
C ALA A 134 31.65 5.12 -7.03
N VAL A 135 30.53 5.84 -6.99
CA VAL A 135 29.70 6.14 -8.17
C VAL A 135 30.52 6.87 -9.24
N GLU A 136 31.22 7.95 -8.89
CA GLU A 136 32.00 8.74 -9.84
C GLU A 136 33.11 7.93 -10.52
N ARG A 137 33.72 6.99 -9.78
CA ARG A 137 34.80 6.13 -10.27
C ARG A 137 34.30 4.94 -11.10
N GLU A 138 33.19 4.34 -10.70
CA GLU A 138 32.79 3.00 -11.18
C GLU A 138 31.57 3.04 -12.11
N LEU A 139 30.71 4.06 -12.02
CA LEU A 139 29.56 4.29 -12.90
C LEU A 139 29.78 5.56 -13.73
N SER A 140 30.87 5.59 -14.49
CA SER A 140 31.28 6.76 -15.28
C SER A 140 30.70 6.79 -16.70
N VAL A 141 30.10 5.68 -17.15
CA VAL A 141 29.55 5.51 -18.51
C VAL A 141 28.05 5.76 -18.49
N ASP A 142 27.57 6.56 -19.44
CA ASP A 142 26.14 6.73 -19.70
C ASP A 142 25.59 5.50 -20.43
N LEU A 143 24.70 4.76 -19.76
CA LEU A 143 24.09 3.53 -20.26
C LEU A 143 22.68 3.76 -20.85
N THR A 144 22.35 5.00 -21.26
CA THR A 144 21.04 5.30 -21.87
C THR A 144 20.76 4.42 -23.10
N ASP A 145 21.76 4.16 -23.94
CA ASP A 145 21.60 3.28 -25.10
C ASP A 145 21.33 1.82 -24.70
N GLU A 146 21.77 1.38 -23.52
CA GLU A 146 21.46 0.04 -23.00
C GLU A 146 20.02 -0.06 -22.50
N ILE A 147 19.40 1.04 -22.06
CA ILE A 147 17.97 1.09 -21.74
C ILE A 147 17.15 0.84 -23.01
N GLU A 148 17.53 1.43 -24.14
CA GLU A 148 16.84 1.24 -25.42
C GLU A 148 16.93 -0.19 -25.95
N LYS A 149 17.96 -0.94 -25.55
CA LYS A 149 18.16 -2.34 -25.95
C LYS A 149 17.35 -3.34 -25.11
N LEU A 150 16.68 -2.89 -24.05
CA LEU A 150 15.77 -3.72 -23.27
C LEU A 150 14.47 -3.92 -24.05
N VAL A 151 14.52 -4.79 -25.04
CA VAL A 151 13.41 -5.13 -25.93
C VAL A 151 13.20 -6.64 -26.00
N LEU A 152 11.95 -7.05 -26.19
CA LEU A 152 11.54 -8.41 -26.46
C LEU A 152 11.78 -8.79 -27.93
N PRO A 153 11.69 -10.09 -28.30
CA PRO A 153 11.91 -10.53 -29.68
C PRO A 153 10.98 -9.88 -30.73
N ASP A 154 9.82 -9.37 -30.32
CA ASP A 154 8.87 -8.66 -31.19
C ASP A 154 9.17 -7.16 -31.35
N GLY A 155 10.24 -6.66 -30.70
CA GLY A 155 10.67 -5.27 -30.74
C GLY A 155 9.96 -4.36 -29.73
N SER A 156 9.01 -4.86 -28.95
CA SER A 156 8.43 -4.11 -27.83
C SER A 156 9.43 -3.98 -26.67
N TYR A 157 9.32 -2.93 -25.85
CA TYR A 157 10.18 -2.79 -24.68
C TYR A 157 9.90 -3.88 -23.64
N ASP A 158 10.95 -4.47 -23.09
CA ASP A 158 10.87 -5.30 -21.89
C ASP A 158 10.75 -4.39 -20.65
N LYS A 159 9.52 -4.00 -20.35
CA LYS A 159 9.23 -3.10 -19.23
C LYS A 159 9.47 -3.75 -17.87
N PHE A 160 9.42 -5.09 -17.81
CA PHE A 160 9.68 -5.82 -16.58
C PHE A 160 11.14 -5.74 -16.16
N THR A 161 12.06 -6.08 -17.06
CA THR A 161 13.49 -5.93 -16.83
C THR A 161 13.85 -4.46 -16.64
N MET A 162 13.24 -3.56 -17.41
CA MET A 162 13.48 -2.13 -17.30
C MET A 162 13.07 -1.56 -15.93
N ALA A 163 11.99 -2.04 -15.33
CA ALA A 163 11.59 -1.65 -13.97
C ALA A 163 12.62 -2.08 -12.91
N ALA A 164 13.31 -3.22 -13.10
CA ALA A 164 14.36 -3.67 -12.18
C ALA A 164 15.61 -2.77 -12.30
N VAL A 165 15.99 -2.41 -13.52
CA VAL A 165 17.08 -1.45 -13.79
C VAL A 165 16.74 -0.07 -13.25
N PHE A 166 15.51 0.40 -13.47
CA PHE A 166 15.00 1.66 -12.93
C PHE A 166 15.06 1.69 -11.40
N ARG A 167 14.58 0.63 -10.72
CA ARG A 167 14.69 0.51 -9.25
C ARG A 167 16.13 0.74 -8.80
N ASP A 168 17.09 -0.01 -9.34
CA ASP A 168 18.48 0.09 -8.89
C ASP A 168 19.09 1.48 -9.18
N TYR A 169 18.76 2.09 -10.32
CA TYR A 169 19.15 3.49 -10.59
C TYR A 169 18.55 4.47 -9.57
N THR A 170 17.30 4.30 -9.15
CA THR A 170 16.70 5.19 -8.14
C THR A 170 17.32 5.02 -6.74
N PHE A 171 17.75 3.81 -6.37
CA PHE A 171 18.54 3.58 -5.16
C PHE A 171 19.90 4.30 -5.24
N VAL A 172 20.59 4.20 -6.39
CA VAL A 172 21.84 4.95 -6.61
C VAL A 172 21.61 6.46 -6.58
N ALA A 173 20.60 6.97 -7.29
CA ALA A 173 20.31 8.39 -7.34
C ALA A 173 20.00 8.95 -5.94
N SER A 174 19.15 8.26 -5.18
CA SER A 174 18.79 8.69 -3.83
C SER A 174 20.00 8.69 -2.90
N SER A 175 20.77 7.60 -2.85
CA SER A 175 21.99 7.50 -2.05
C SER A 175 23.04 8.54 -2.45
N TYR A 176 23.25 8.77 -3.74
CA TYR A 176 24.21 9.75 -4.22
C TYR A 176 23.82 11.17 -3.81
N LEU A 177 22.55 11.54 -3.98
CA LEU A 177 22.10 12.90 -3.64
C LEU A 177 22.09 13.14 -2.12
N LEU A 178 21.74 12.13 -1.32
CA LEU A 178 21.45 12.26 0.11
C LEU A 178 22.58 11.77 1.02
N GLU A 179 23.66 11.16 0.53
CA GLU A 179 24.80 10.77 1.36
C GLU A 179 25.40 11.93 2.18
N PRO A 180 25.59 13.16 1.66
CA PRO A 180 26.06 14.28 2.48
C PRO A 180 25.06 14.62 3.60
N CYS A 181 23.76 14.46 3.31
CA CYS A 181 22.71 14.66 4.31
C CYS A 181 22.74 13.61 5.41
N TRP A 182 22.98 12.37 5.03
CA TRP A 182 23.20 11.25 5.93
C TRP A 182 24.42 11.48 6.82
N GLU A 183 25.55 11.86 6.24
CA GLU A 183 26.77 12.17 6.97
C GLU A 183 26.56 13.29 7.99
N ASN A 184 25.92 14.39 7.56
CA ASN A 184 25.63 15.51 8.43
C ASN A 184 24.72 15.12 9.59
N TRP A 185 23.61 14.43 9.30
CA TRP A 185 22.68 13.96 10.33
C TRP A 185 23.34 12.96 11.29
N ARG A 186 24.19 12.05 10.80
CA ARG A 186 24.88 11.08 11.65
C ARG A 186 25.90 11.71 12.58
N LYS A 187 26.62 12.74 12.13
CA LYS A 187 27.63 13.43 12.91
C LYS A 187 27.03 14.49 13.85
N ASN A 188 25.93 15.11 13.45
CA ASN A 188 25.25 16.16 14.22
C ASN A 188 23.72 16.15 13.96
N PRO A 189 22.97 15.24 14.61
CA PRO A 189 21.52 15.13 14.41
C PRO A 189 20.75 16.42 14.70
N ASP A 190 21.20 17.21 15.69
CA ASP A 190 20.57 18.46 16.11
C ASP A 190 20.79 19.59 15.08
N GLY A 191 21.82 19.48 14.24
CA GLY A 191 22.11 20.40 13.14
C GLY A 191 21.27 20.18 11.88
N GLY A 192 20.37 19.18 11.89
CA GLY A 192 19.53 18.84 10.74
C GLY A 192 20.28 18.08 9.64
N TYR A 193 19.72 18.09 8.43
CA TYR A 193 20.26 17.31 7.31
C TYR A 193 21.33 18.03 6.49
N GLY A 194 21.48 19.36 6.58
CA GLY A 194 22.39 20.08 5.67
C GLY A 194 21.91 20.05 4.20
N LEU A 195 22.82 20.26 3.26
CA LEU A 195 22.54 20.24 1.82
C LEU A 195 22.92 18.90 1.20
N GLY A 196 22.09 18.43 0.27
CA GLY A 196 22.41 17.29 -0.59
C GLY A 196 23.30 17.69 -1.77
N ARG A 197 23.71 16.72 -2.59
CA ARG A 197 24.38 17.03 -3.88
C ARG A 197 23.35 17.65 -4.84
N GLN A 198 23.66 18.80 -5.43
CA GLN A 198 22.71 19.54 -6.26
C GLN A 198 22.72 19.13 -7.74
N VAL A 199 23.60 18.19 -8.12
CA VAL A 199 23.74 17.68 -9.49
C VAL A 199 23.78 16.17 -9.44
N LEU A 200 22.96 15.53 -10.28
CA LEU A 200 22.99 14.10 -10.52
C LEU A 200 23.83 13.84 -11.79
N PRO A 201 24.93 13.06 -11.73
CA PRO A 201 25.79 12.81 -12.88
C PRO A 201 25.04 12.18 -14.05
N LYS A 202 25.45 12.50 -15.28
CA LYS A 202 24.82 12.01 -16.52
C LYS A 202 24.66 10.48 -16.57
N ALA A 203 25.62 9.76 -16.00
CA ALA A 203 25.65 8.29 -15.96
C ALA A 203 24.54 7.69 -15.08
N ILE A 204 23.96 8.47 -14.17
CA ILE A 204 22.78 8.12 -13.39
C ILE A 204 21.54 8.78 -14.01
N ALA A 205 21.63 10.09 -14.27
CA ALA A 205 20.49 10.92 -14.65
C ALA A 205 19.82 10.46 -15.95
N ARG A 206 20.59 10.30 -17.04
CA ARG A 206 20.03 10.01 -18.37
C ARG A 206 19.40 8.61 -18.49
N PRO A 207 20.06 7.50 -18.08
CA PRO A 207 19.43 6.18 -18.18
C PRO A 207 18.22 6.04 -17.26
N MET A 208 18.28 6.60 -16.04
CA MET A 208 17.14 6.61 -15.13
C MET A 208 15.97 7.41 -15.71
N TYR A 209 16.24 8.61 -16.24
CA TYR A 209 15.22 9.45 -16.86
C TYR A 209 14.57 8.76 -18.05
N ARG A 210 15.36 8.10 -18.90
CA ARG A 210 14.85 7.38 -20.06
C ARG A 210 13.98 6.19 -19.66
N ALA A 211 14.41 5.39 -18.69
CA ALA A 211 13.61 4.29 -18.16
C ALA A 211 12.28 4.81 -17.57
N ALA A 212 12.33 5.91 -16.82
CA ALA A 212 11.15 6.54 -16.23
C ALA A 212 10.14 7.01 -17.29
N GLN A 213 10.61 7.57 -18.41
CA GLN A 213 9.75 7.96 -19.55
C GLN A 213 9.03 6.74 -20.16
N ILE A 214 9.74 5.62 -20.33
CA ILE A 214 9.16 4.40 -20.92
C ILE A 214 8.16 3.73 -19.96
N LEU A 215 8.46 3.75 -18.66
CA LEU A 215 7.61 3.23 -17.60
C LEU A 215 6.50 4.19 -17.17
N ASP A 216 6.48 5.42 -17.70
CA ASP A 216 5.48 6.46 -17.39
C ASP A 216 5.36 6.77 -15.87
N VAL A 217 6.52 6.89 -15.22
CA VAL A 217 6.67 7.28 -13.81
C VAL A 217 7.69 8.42 -13.67
N PRO A 218 7.66 9.20 -12.56
CA PRO A 218 8.69 10.20 -12.31
C PRO A 218 10.09 9.58 -12.18
N PRO A 219 11.16 10.26 -12.65
CA PRO A 219 12.55 9.76 -12.63
C PRO A 219 13.21 9.94 -11.25
N PHE A 220 12.58 9.36 -10.24
CA PHE A 220 13.05 9.33 -8.87
C PHE A 220 12.44 8.14 -8.13
N MET A 221 12.97 7.83 -6.94
CA MET A 221 12.47 6.74 -6.10
C MET A 221 10.97 6.93 -5.79
N SER A 222 10.16 5.98 -6.25
CA SER A 222 8.72 5.90 -6.00
C SER A 222 8.36 4.68 -5.15
N TYR A 223 7.18 4.71 -4.52
CA TYR A 223 6.69 3.62 -3.69
C TYR A 223 6.57 2.29 -4.45
N ALA A 224 5.79 2.26 -5.53
CA ALA A 224 5.48 1.02 -6.22
C ALA A 224 6.64 0.52 -7.09
N ALA A 225 7.09 1.34 -8.05
CA ALA A 225 8.08 0.93 -9.05
C ALA A 225 9.53 0.88 -8.54
N SER A 226 9.76 1.28 -7.29
CA SER A 226 11.09 1.21 -6.68
C SER A 226 11.03 0.73 -5.23
N TYR A 227 10.81 1.59 -4.24
CA TYR A 227 11.20 1.33 -2.85
C TYR A 227 10.46 0.18 -2.17
N ALA A 228 9.18 -0.05 -2.52
CA ALA A 228 8.35 -1.07 -1.91
C ALA A 228 7.96 -2.20 -2.87
N LEU A 229 6.98 -1.97 -3.74
CA LEU A 229 6.29 -3.08 -4.42
C LEU A 229 7.12 -3.75 -5.52
N PHE A 230 8.15 -3.09 -6.07
CA PHE A 230 9.10 -3.71 -7.00
C PHE A 230 10.48 -3.97 -6.37
N ASN A 231 10.58 -3.90 -5.04
CA ASN A 231 11.79 -4.18 -4.26
C ASN A 231 11.63 -5.38 -3.33
N TYR A 232 10.83 -6.37 -3.74
CA TYR A 232 10.70 -7.62 -3.01
C TYR A 232 10.89 -8.86 -3.90
N THR A 233 11.37 -9.91 -3.25
CA THR A 233 11.47 -11.28 -3.76
C THR A 233 11.16 -12.25 -2.61
N LEU A 234 11.39 -13.55 -2.82
CA LEU A 234 11.11 -14.61 -1.85
C LEU A 234 12.39 -15.35 -1.47
N ALA A 235 12.47 -15.82 -0.23
CA ALA A 235 13.52 -16.73 0.20
C ALA A 235 13.36 -18.11 -0.44
N ASP A 236 12.11 -18.58 -0.54
CA ASP A 236 11.71 -19.81 -1.22
C ASP A 236 10.50 -19.52 -2.11
N HIS A 237 10.71 -19.53 -3.43
CA HIS A 237 9.66 -19.26 -4.40
C HIS A 237 8.53 -20.31 -4.38
N SER A 238 8.79 -21.54 -3.91
CA SER A 238 7.77 -22.59 -3.84
C SER A 238 6.71 -22.33 -2.76
N LYS A 239 7.03 -21.50 -1.75
CA LYS A 239 6.12 -21.11 -0.66
C LYS A 239 5.25 -19.90 -1.00
N GLY A 240 5.59 -19.14 -2.04
CA GLY A 240 4.85 -17.94 -2.43
C GLY A 240 4.76 -16.88 -1.31
N LEU A 241 3.63 -16.15 -1.30
CA LEU A 241 3.36 -15.00 -0.41
C LEU A 241 2.58 -15.37 0.87
N GLY A 242 2.38 -16.67 1.13
CA GLY A 242 1.55 -17.13 2.25
C GLY A 242 2.13 -16.81 3.64
N GLU A 243 3.46 -16.72 3.74
CA GLU A 243 4.18 -16.49 5.00
C GLU A 243 4.99 -15.19 4.94
N TYR A 244 4.75 -14.27 5.88
CA TYR A 244 5.51 -13.01 5.99
C TYR A 244 7.03 -13.24 6.07
N SER A 245 7.45 -14.25 6.84
CA SER A 245 8.86 -14.62 7.01
C SER A 245 9.54 -15.09 5.73
N ASN A 246 8.80 -15.36 4.65
CA ASN A 246 9.35 -15.73 3.35
C ASN A 246 9.72 -14.50 2.48
N LEU A 247 9.19 -13.32 2.81
CA LEU A 247 9.42 -12.10 2.04
C LEU A 247 10.87 -11.61 2.21
N ARG A 248 11.48 -11.12 1.13
CA ARG A 248 12.86 -10.59 1.12
C ARG A 248 12.91 -9.29 0.34
N LEU A 249 13.73 -8.35 0.78
CA LEU A 249 14.07 -7.19 -0.02
C LEU A 249 15.03 -7.57 -1.15
N VAL A 250 14.96 -6.82 -2.24
CA VAL A 250 15.99 -6.90 -3.30
C VAL A 250 17.14 -5.93 -3.02
N ARG A 251 16.84 -4.74 -2.50
CA ARG A 251 17.76 -3.65 -2.11
C ARG A 251 17.30 -3.02 -0.78
N GLY A 252 18.23 -2.49 0.00
CA GLY A 252 17.95 -1.78 1.26
C GLY A 252 19.09 -0.81 1.61
N PHE A 253 18.83 0.15 2.49
CA PHE A 253 19.78 1.19 2.90
C PHE A 253 20.43 0.93 4.26
N GLU A 254 19.65 0.66 5.32
CA GLU A 254 20.15 0.65 6.70
C GLU A 254 20.93 -0.63 7.00
N ARG A 255 20.24 -1.77 7.01
CA ARG A 255 20.83 -3.09 7.33
C ARG A 255 20.85 -4.02 6.11
N GLY A 256 20.90 -3.42 4.93
CA GLY A 256 20.98 -4.12 3.66
C GLY A 256 19.84 -5.11 3.50
N LEU A 257 20.20 -6.38 3.33
CA LEU A 257 19.23 -7.45 3.06
C LEU A 257 18.87 -8.29 4.30
N ASP A 258 19.16 -7.81 5.51
CA ASP A 258 18.69 -8.46 6.74
C ASP A 258 17.16 -8.43 6.80
N PRO A 259 16.46 -9.58 6.69
CA PRO A 259 15.00 -9.63 6.66
C PRO A 259 14.35 -9.26 8.00
N LYS A 260 15.13 -9.11 9.08
CA LYS A 260 14.65 -8.71 10.42
C LYS A 260 14.95 -7.25 10.74
N SER A 261 15.51 -6.50 9.81
CA SER A 261 15.77 -5.07 9.99
C SER A 261 14.48 -4.25 9.97
N SER A 262 14.49 -3.09 10.63
CA SER A 262 13.30 -2.22 10.65
C SER A 262 12.94 -1.67 9.27
N GLU A 263 13.93 -1.44 8.40
CA GLU A 263 13.67 -1.07 7.01
C GLU A 263 12.98 -2.21 6.23
N ALA A 264 13.47 -3.45 6.36
CA ALA A 264 12.81 -4.61 5.78
C ALA A 264 11.38 -4.76 6.33
N GLY A 265 11.19 -4.63 7.63
CA GLY A 265 9.85 -4.64 8.22
C GLY A 265 8.94 -3.55 7.67
N PHE A 266 9.47 -2.33 7.54
CA PHE A 266 8.72 -1.18 7.00
C PHE A 266 8.23 -1.44 5.58
N ILE A 267 9.10 -1.94 4.71
CA ILE A 267 8.77 -2.21 3.31
C ILE A 267 7.93 -3.47 3.15
N LEU A 268 8.31 -4.58 3.80
CA LEU A 268 7.68 -5.87 3.60
C LEU A 268 6.29 -5.95 4.25
N THR A 269 6.00 -5.14 5.28
CA THR A 269 4.61 -4.98 5.74
C THR A 269 3.73 -4.34 4.67
N HIS A 270 4.22 -3.38 3.88
CA HIS A 270 3.45 -2.85 2.75
C HIS A 270 3.21 -3.92 1.68
N VAL A 271 4.21 -4.76 1.38
CA VAL A 271 4.05 -5.91 0.46
C VAL A 271 3.00 -6.90 1.00
N ASP A 272 3.05 -7.20 2.29
CA ASP A 272 2.12 -8.12 2.95
C ASP A 272 0.68 -7.58 3.00
N MET A 273 0.51 -6.26 3.10
CA MET A 273 -0.79 -5.61 2.95
C MET A 273 -1.28 -5.68 1.49
N VAL A 274 -0.43 -5.31 0.53
CA VAL A 274 -0.84 -5.16 -0.87
C VAL A 274 -1.11 -6.51 -1.55
N LYS A 275 -0.55 -7.62 -1.07
CA LYS A 275 -0.85 -8.96 -1.61
C LYS A 275 -2.34 -9.34 -1.55
N GLU A 276 -3.09 -8.79 -0.59
CA GLU A 276 -4.53 -9.06 -0.44
C GLU A 276 -5.39 -8.28 -1.46
N THR A 277 -4.80 -7.33 -2.20
CA THR A 277 -5.56 -6.39 -3.04
C THR A 277 -6.21 -7.00 -4.27
N GLY A 278 -5.83 -8.21 -4.69
CA GLY A 278 -6.57 -8.94 -5.73
C GLY A 278 -8.04 -9.15 -5.35
N ALA A 279 -8.28 -9.60 -4.11
CA ALA A 279 -9.63 -9.78 -3.58
C ALA A 279 -10.35 -8.43 -3.37
N LEU A 280 -9.61 -7.36 -3.06
CA LEU A 280 -10.16 -6.00 -2.95
C LEU A 280 -10.67 -5.51 -4.31
N VAL A 281 -9.84 -5.62 -5.36
CA VAL A 281 -10.18 -5.28 -6.73
C VAL A 281 -11.41 -6.08 -7.20
N ALA A 282 -11.43 -7.39 -6.95
CA ALA A 282 -12.57 -8.25 -7.31
C ALA A 282 -13.87 -7.80 -6.60
N GLY A 283 -13.82 -7.49 -5.31
CA GLY A 283 -14.99 -6.99 -4.56
C GLY A 283 -15.50 -5.65 -5.06
N VAL A 284 -14.60 -4.72 -5.41
CA VAL A 284 -14.96 -3.41 -6.00
C VAL A 284 -15.60 -3.58 -7.37
N LEU A 285 -15.04 -4.41 -8.24
CA LEU A 285 -15.62 -4.69 -9.56
C LEU A 285 -17.00 -5.34 -9.42
N LYS A 286 -17.18 -6.28 -8.50
CA LYS A 286 -18.48 -6.88 -8.21
C LYS A 286 -19.53 -5.84 -7.80
N VAL A 287 -19.17 -4.84 -6.99
CA VAL A 287 -20.10 -3.74 -6.66
C VAL A 287 -20.43 -2.89 -7.89
N ILE A 288 -19.40 -2.43 -8.60
CA ILE A 288 -19.55 -1.51 -9.74
C ILE A 288 -20.32 -2.16 -10.89
N ASP A 289 -19.90 -3.35 -11.30
CA ASP A 289 -20.41 -4.03 -12.48
C ASP A 289 -21.82 -4.58 -12.25
N THR A 290 -22.14 -4.99 -11.01
CA THR A 290 -23.50 -5.43 -10.69
C THR A 290 -24.48 -4.25 -10.65
N ILE A 291 -24.07 -3.08 -10.14
CA ILE A 291 -24.91 -1.87 -10.22
C ILE A 291 -25.09 -1.44 -11.69
N GLU A 292 -24.02 -1.39 -12.47
CA GLU A 292 -24.03 -1.01 -13.90
C GLU A 292 -24.99 -1.89 -14.72
N GLN A 293 -24.99 -3.20 -14.45
CA GLN A 293 -25.81 -4.18 -15.17
C GLN A 293 -27.21 -4.37 -14.59
N HIS A 294 -27.61 -3.56 -13.60
CA HIS A 294 -28.89 -3.70 -12.89
C HIS A 294 -29.12 -5.10 -12.29
N GLY A 295 -28.06 -5.71 -11.76
CA GLY A 295 -28.10 -7.01 -11.10
C GLY A 295 -28.73 -6.96 -9.69
N ASP A 296 -28.67 -8.10 -9.00
CA ASP A 296 -29.28 -8.26 -7.68
C ASP A 296 -28.55 -7.46 -6.59
N ARG A 297 -29.31 -6.81 -5.70
CA ARG A 297 -28.77 -6.09 -4.53
C ARG A 297 -28.02 -7.03 -3.58
N ASP A 298 -28.43 -8.29 -3.49
CA ASP A 298 -27.72 -9.29 -2.68
C ASP A 298 -26.28 -9.49 -3.16
N GLU A 299 -26.04 -9.44 -4.47
CA GLU A 299 -24.69 -9.59 -5.05
C GLU A 299 -23.82 -8.36 -4.79
N ILE A 300 -24.43 -7.17 -4.79
CA ILE A 300 -23.77 -5.91 -4.41
C ILE A 300 -23.39 -5.96 -2.93
N ASN A 301 -24.31 -6.41 -2.07
CA ASN A 301 -24.05 -6.60 -0.65
C ASN A 301 -22.92 -7.64 -0.44
N ASP A 302 -22.87 -8.71 -1.22
CA ASP A 302 -21.75 -9.65 -1.20
C ASP A 302 -20.44 -8.99 -1.64
N GLY A 303 -20.44 -8.14 -2.66
CA GLY A 303 -19.26 -7.36 -3.06
C GLY A 303 -18.73 -6.46 -1.94
N PHE A 304 -19.62 -5.74 -1.23
CA PHE A 304 -19.21 -5.01 -0.04
C PHE A 304 -18.68 -5.92 1.06
N ARG A 305 -19.31 -7.06 1.34
CA ARG A 305 -18.80 -8.04 2.33
C ARG A 305 -17.42 -8.57 1.92
N ASP A 306 -17.15 -8.76 0.64
CA ASP A 306 -15.85 -9.18 0.11
C ASP A 306 -14.79 -8.10 0.37
N ILE A 307 -15.13 -6.82 0.16
CA ILE A 307 -14.29 -5.67 0.51
C ILE A 307 -13.99 -5.62 2.01
N LEU A 308 -15.00 -5.79 2.87
CA LEU A 308 -14.83 -5.76 4.33
C LEU A 308 -13.84 -6.84 4.80
N ARG A 309 -14.04 -8.10 4.36
CA ARG A 309 -13.15 -9.21 4.75
C ARG A 309 -11.72 -8.99 4.28
N THR A 310 -11.53 -8.42 3.09
CA THR A 310 -10.19 -8.10 2.58
C THR A 310 -9.54 -6.98 3.39
N MET A 311 -10.29 -5.92 3.74
CA MET A 311 -9.77 -4.82 4.56
C MET A 311 -9.42 -5.25 5.98
N GLU A 312 -10.14 -6.22 6.57
CA GLU A 312 -9.76 -6.80 7.86
C GLU A 312 -8.35 -7.43 7.82
N LYS A 313 -8.03 -8.17 6.76
CA LYS A 313 -6.68 -8.74 6.58
C LYS A 313 -5.61 -7.68 6.35
N ILE A 314 -5.91 -6.68 5.52
CA ILE A 314 -5.01 -5.56 5.25
C ILE A 314 -4.71 -4.81 6.54
N GLU A 315 -5.73 -4.51 7.35
CA GLU A 315 -5.55 -3.83 8.64
C GLU A 315 -4.81 -4.68 9.67
N ALA A 316 -4.98 -6.00 9.66
CA ALA A 316 -4.21 -6.91 10.52
C ALA A 316 -2.71 -6.86 10.15
N SER A 317 -2.39 -6.97 8.85
CA SER A 317 -1.01 -6.83 8.36
C SER A 317 -0.42 -5.45 8.69
N MET A 318 -1.22 -4.38 8.55
CA MET A 318 -0.83 -3.03 8.94
C MET A 318 -0.48 -2.95 10.43
N GLU A 319 -1.24 -3.60 11.31
CA GLU A 319 -0.97 -3.62 12.76
C GLU A 319 0.37 -4.30 13.10
N ASP A 320 0.77 -5.33 12.34
CA ASP A 320 2.05 -6.03 12.53
C ASP A 320 3.28 -5.14 12.26
N MET A 321 3.10 -3.95 11.64
CA MET A 321 4.14 -2.94 11.47
C MET A 321 4.89 -2.64 12.78
N TRP A 322 4.19 -2.56 13.92
CA TRP A 322 4.81 -2.27 15.22
C TRP A 322 5.83 -3.34 15.65
N GLY A 323 5.60 -4.60 15.26
CA GLY A 323 6.50 -5.71 15.53
C GLY A 323 7.61 -5.85 14.49
N ASN A 324 7.31 -5.52 13.23
CA ASN A 324 8.23 -5.71 12.12
C ASN A 324 9.23 -4.56 11.94
N SER A 325 8.80 -3.32 12.22
CA SER A 325 9.63 -2.11 12.06
C SER A 325 9.59 -1.29 13.34
N LYS A 326 10.73 -1.08 13.99
CA LYS A 326 10.75 -0.32 15.24
C LYS A 326 10.69 1.17 14.97
N PRO A 327 9.82 1.94 15.65
CA PRO A 327 9.79 3.38 15.51
C PRO A 327 11.16 4.03 15.67
N GLU A 328 11.97 3.56 16.64
CA GLU A 328 13.31 4.09 17.00
C GLU A 328 14.32 4.03 15.86
N GLU A 329 14.14 3.10 14.94
CA GLU A 329 15.05 2.83 13.84
C GLU A 329 14.59 3.52 12.53
N TYR A 330 13.41 4.15 12.50
CA TYR A 330 12.89 4.78 11.28
C TYR A 330 13.82 5.86 10.71
N LEU A 331 14.38 6.70 11.58
CA LEU A 331 15.23 7.81 11.13
C LEU A 331 16.53 7.35 10.47
N SER A 332 17.00 6.10 10.70
CA SER A 332 18.24 5.59 10.10
C SER A 332 18.13 5.20 8.63
N PHE A 333 16.92 4.99 8.10
CA PHE A 333 16.70 4.85 6.65
C PHE A 333 15.89 5.99 6.04
N ARG A 334 15.13 6.75 6.85
CA ARG A 334 14.32 7.90 6.39
C ARG A 334 15.09 8.88 5.52
N VAL A 335 16.38 9.11 5.82
CA VAL A 335 17.18 10.09 5.06
C VAL A 335 17.24 9.75 3.57
N PHE A 336 17.26 8.47 3.21
CA PHE A 336 17.46 7.98 1.85
C PHE A 336 16.17 7.88 1.04
N ILE A 337 15.03 8.24 1.63
CA ILE A 337 13.73 8.23 0.96
C ILE A 337 13.13 9.63 0.84
N PHE A 338 13.88 10.66 1.21
CA PHE A 338 13.50 12.04 0.93
C PHE A 338 13.50 12.33 -0.57
N GLY A 339 12.52 13.14 -0.97
CA GLY A 339 12.51 13.73 -2.31
C GLY A 339 13.46 14.91 -2.43
N ILE A 340 13.41 15.50 -3.61
CA ILE A 340 14.07 16.76 -3.95
C ILE A 340 13.07 17.92 -4.12
N THR A 341 11.76 17.67 -3.97
CA THR A 341 10.69 18.70 -3.90
C THR A 341 10.38 19.11 -2.47
N ASN A 342 10.31 20.41 -2.19
CA ASN A 342 9.92 20.96 -0.88
C ASN A 342 10.77 20.40 0.28
N GLN A 343 12.06 20.22 0.04
CA GLN A 343 13.03 19.81 1.05
C GLN A 343 14.12 20.85 1.19
N SER A 344 14.49 21.17 2.43
CA SER A 344 15.57 22.12 2.73
C SER A 344 16.94 21.69 2.17
N MET A 345 17.10 20.39 1.91
CA MET A 345 18.31 19.80 1.33
C MET A 345 18.53 20.17 -0.14
N PHE A 346 17.47 20.57 -0.85
CA PHE A 346 17.45 20.86 -2.29
C PHE A 346 16.63 22.13 -2.58
N PRO A 347 17.08 23.31 -2.10
CA PRO A 347 16.28 24.53 -2.18
C PRO A 347 15.96 24.98 -3.61
N ASN A 348 16.75 24.54 -4.58
CA ASN A 348 16.60 24.88 -6.00
C ASN A 348 16.26 23.68 -6.89
N GLY A 349 15.89 22.53 -6.29
CA GLY A 349 15.83 21.25 -7.01
C GLY A 349 17.22 20.69 -7.32
N VAL A 350 17.29 19.72 -8.25
CA VAL A 350 18.53 19.04 -8.64
C VAL A 350 18.70 19.10 -10.16
N ILE A 351 19.90 19.43 -10.63
CA ILE A 351 20.24 19.35 -12.05
C ILE A 351 20.48 17.89 -12.40
N TYR A 352 19.72 17.37 -13.36
CA TYR A 352 19.94 16.05 -13.94
C TYR A 352 20.83 16.25 -15.17
N ASP A 353 22.13 15.95 -15.04
CA ASP A 353 23.10 16.30 -16.07
C ASP A 353 22.78 15.61 -17.42
N GLY A 354 22.61 16.42 -18.45
CA GLY A 354 22.23 16.01 -19.80
C GLY A 354 20.73 15.73 -20.00
N VAL A 355 19.86 16.24 -19.13
CA VAL A 355 18.39 16.09 -19.16
C VAL A 355 17.72 17.47 -19.05
N GLU A 356 16.61 17.70 -19.77
CA GLU A 356 15.79 18.94 -19.71
C GLU A 356 16.63 20.24 -19.76
N ASP A 357 17.57 20.33 -20.71
CA ASP A 357 18.49 21.47 -20.86
C ASP A 357 19.24 21.86 -19.57
N ASN A 358 19.52 20.87 -18.71
CA ASN A 358 20.14 21.04 -17.40
C ASN A 358 19.38 21.99 -16.46
N GLN A 359 18.07 22.18 -16.68
CA GLN A 359 17.24 22.89 -15.73
C GLN A 359 17.04 22.04 -14.46
N PRO A 360 17.06 22.66 -13.27
CA PRO A 360 16.80 21.92 -12.04
C PRO A 360 15.40 21.29 -12.04
N LEU A 361 15.34 20.01 -11.72
CA LEU A 361 14.12 19.23 -11.60
C LEU A 361 13.75 19.02 -10.13
N SER A 362 12.48 18.74 -9.90
CA SER A 362 11.91 18.54 -8.56
C SER A 362 10.96 17.34 -8.55
N PHE A 363 11.32 16.32 -7.77
CA PHE A 363 10.52 15.12 -7.54
C PHE A 363 10.30 14.87 -6.04
N ARG A 364 9.09 14.42 -5.71
CA ARG A 364 8.72 14.04 -4.35
C ARG A 364 9.38 12.71 -4.00
N GLY A 365 9.68 12.53 -2.72
CA GLY A 365 10.23 11.29 -2.19
C GLY A 365 9.16 10.25 -2.03
N GLU A 366 9.60 9.10 -1.53
CA GLU A 366 8.71 7.99 -1.21
C GLU A 366 7.67 8.42 -0.16
N SER A 367 6.46 7.94 -0.34
CA SER A 367 5.35 8.20 0.57
C SER A 367 4.33 7.09 0.45
N GLY A 368 3.85 6.58 1.58
CA GLY A 368 2.69 5.68 1.63
C GLY A 368 1.42 6.28 0.99
N ALA A 369 1.36 7.60 0.76
CA ALA A 369 0.29 8.22 -0.04
C ALA A 369 0.31 7.82 -1.53
N ASN A 370 1.34 7.11 -1.99
CA ASN A 370 1.46 6.54 -3.34
C ASN A 370 0.85 5.14 -3.46
N ASP A 371 0.44 4.52 -2.36
CA ASP A 371 -0.37 3.30 -2.38
C ASP A 371 -1.73 3.50 -3.09
N SER A 372 -2.36 2.41 -3.52
CA SER A 372 -3.64 2.38 -4.26
C SER A 372 -4.84 1.84 -3.47
N ILE A 373 -4.64 1.23 -2.28
CA ILE A 373 -5.72 0.63 -1.46
C ILE A 373 -6.76 1.69 -1.05
N ILE A 374 -6.31 2.75 -0.39
CA ILE A 374 -7.23 3.78 0.10
C ILE A 374 -7.82 4.63 -1.02
N PRO A 375 -7.05 5.06 -2.05
CA PRO A 375 -7.64 5.72 -3.21
C PRO A 375 -8.72 4.90 -3.91
N LEU A 376 -8.59 3.57 -3.98
CA LEU A 376 -9.61 2.70 -4.57
C LEU A 376 -10.94 2.82 -3.81
N LEU A 377 -10.88 2.76 -2.48
CA LEU A 377 -12.06 2.89 -1.62
C LEU A 377 -12.58 4.32 -1.53
N ASP A 378 -11.71 5.33 -1.58
CA ASP A 378 -12.11 6.74 -1.71
C ASP A 378 -12.95 6.96 -2.96
N HIS A 379 -12.55 6.36 -4.08
CA HIS A 379 -13.23 6.45 -5.37
C HIS A 379 -14.54 5.67 -5.39
N LEU A 380 -14.55 4.42 -4.89
CA LEU A 380 -15.79 3.64 -4.77
C LEU A 380 -16.81 4.35 -3.87
N CYS A 381 -16.37 4.84 -2.71
CA CYS A 381 -17.25 5.45 -1.71
C CYS A 381 -17.52 6.94 -1.96
N GLN A 382 -16.90 7.52 -2.99
CA GLN A 382 -17.06 8.93 -3.37
C GLN A 382 -16.76 9.90 -2.21
N ILE A 383 -15.66 9.65 -1.48
CA ILE A 383 -15.29 10.46 -0.31
C ILE A 383 -14.87 11.87 -0.76
N PRO A 384 -15.55 12.94 -0.32
CA PRO A 384 -15.25 14.29 -0.78
C PRO A 384 -13.96 14.80 -0.12
N MET A 385 -12.89 14.94 -0.90
CA MET A 385 -11.66 15.58 -0.43
C MET A 385 -11.83 17.10 -0.45
N PRO A 386 -11.50 17.82 0.64
CA PRO A 386 -11.69 19.27 0.70
C PRO A 386 -10.74 19.99 -0.28
N GLU A 387 -11.17 21.08 -0.91
CA GLU A 387 -10.32 21.85 -1.80
C GLU A 387 -9.30 22.68 -1.03
N THR A 388 -8.07 22.16 -0.91
CA THR A 388 -6.99 22.80 -0.15
C THR A 388 -5.66 22.67 -0.90
N PRO A 389 -4.61 23.44 -0.55
CA PRO A 389 -3.25 23.19 -1.04
C PRO A 389 -2.77 21.75 -0.78
N LEU A 390 -3.30 21.12 0.27
CA LEU A 390 -3.02 19.71 0.55
C LEU A 390 -3.59 18.83 -0.59
N THR A 391 -4.82 19.06 -1.03
CA THR A 391 -5.41 18.26 -2.11
C THR A 391 -4.62 18.37 -3.42
N LYS A 392 -3.95 19.50 -3.70
CA LYS A 392 -3.01 19.61 -4.84
C LYS A 392 -1.83 18.63 -4.73
N ILE A 393 -1.21 18.52 -3.55
CA ILE A 393 -0.15 17.53 -3.28
C ILE A 393 -0.68 16.09 -3.48
N LEU A 394 -1.96 15.83 -3.17
CA LEU A 394 -2.57 14.50 -3.33
C LEU A 394 -2.67 14.15 -4.81
N HIS A 395 -3.05 15.14 -5.63
CA HIS A 395 -3.07 15.00 -7.09
C HIS A 395 -1.66 14.76 -7.65
N GLU A 396 -0.65 15.48 -7.16
CA GLU A 396 0.74 15.24 -7.57
C GLU A 396 1.21 13.82 -7.24
N PHE A 397 0.87 13.29 -6.06
CA PHE A 397 1.16 11.90 -5.70
C PHE A 397 0.50 10.87 -6.61
N ARG A 398 -0.57 11.23 -7.35
CA ARG A 398 -1.16 10.32 -8.34
C ARG A 398 -0.20 9.97 -9.46
N ALA A 399 0.66 10.91 -9.86
CA ALA A 399 1.62 10.69 -10.93
C ALA A 399 2.67 9.61 -10.57
N TYR A 400 2.90 9.35 -9.27
CA TYR A 400 3.89 8.38 -8.77
C TYR A 400 3.38 6.94 -8.74
N ARG A 401 2.08 6.72 -9.02
CA ARG A 401 1.54 5.38 -9.22
C ARG A 401 1.89 4.87 -10.62
N PRO A 402 2.15 3.56 -10.78
CA PRO A 402 2.27 2.94 -12.09
C PRO A 402 1.06 3.25 -12.95
N ARG A 403 1.25 3.36 -14.26
CA ARG A 403 0.18 3.74 -15.19
C ARG A 403 -1.07 2.86 -15.07
N PRO A 404 -0.99 1.51 -14.99
CA PRO A 404 -2.19 0.68 -14.83
C PRO A 404 -3.00 1.03 -13.57
N HIS A 405 -2.32 1.34 -12.46
CA HIS A 405 -2.98 1.77 -11.23
C HIS A 405 -3.71 3.11 -11.42
N ARG A 406 -3.09 4.08 -12.09
CA ARG A 406 -3.70 5.39 -12.37
C ARG A 406 -4.95 5.24 -13.24
N GLU A 407 -4.88 4.43 -14.29
CA GLU A 407 -5.99 4.18 -15.21
C GLU A 407 -7.15 3.47 -14.52
N PHE A 408 -6.87 2.44 -13.71
CA PHE A 408 -7.89 1.71 -12.96
C PHE A 408 -8.57 2.58 -11.90
N LEU A 409 -7.81 3.31 -11.09
CA LEU A 409 -8.38 4.22 -10.09
C LEU A 409 -9.24 5.31 -10.74
N THR A 410 -8.82 5.84 -11.89
CA THR A 410 -9.59 6.81 -12.65
C THR A 410 -10.89 6.20 -13.17
N TYR A 411 -10.84 4.99 -13.71
CA TYR A 411 -12.02 4.25 -14.16
C TYR A 411 -13.02 4.03 -13.02
N ILE A 412 -12.57 3.53 -11.85
CA ILE A 412 -13.45 3.30 -10.70
C ILE A 412 -14.09 4.61 -10.23
N ARG A 413 -13.32 5.70 -10.18
CA ARG A 413 -13.85 7.03 -9.82
C ARG A 413 -14.98 7.46 -10.75
N GLU A 414 -14.71 7.44 -12.05
CA GLU A 414 -15.67 7.90 -13.06
C GLU A 414 -16.92 7.02 -13.09
N LYS A 415 -16.73 5.70 -13.03
CA LYS A 415 -17.83 4.75 -13.06
C LYS A 415 -18.68 4.80 -11.78
N ALA A 416 -18.06 4.95 -10.60
CA ALA A 416 -18.78 5.06 -9.34
C ALA A 416 -19.68 6.32 -9.29
N GLU A 417 -19.19 7.43 -9.85
CA GLU A 417 -19.94 8.68 -10.01
C GLU A 417 -21.08 8.52 -11.03
N GLU A 418 -20.77 7.94 -12.21
CA GLU A 418 -21.74 7.70 -13.30
C GLU A 418 -22.94 6.88 -12.84
N ILE A 419 -22.71 5.76 -12.15
CA ILE A 419 -23.78 4.85 -11.70
C ILE A 419 -24.35 5.22 -10.33
N GLY A 420 -23.76 6.21 -9.65
CA GLY A 420 -24.24 6.72 -8.37
C GLY A 420 -24.14 5.72 -7.21
N VAL A 421 -22.99 5.06 -7.01
CA VAL A 421 -22.78 4.03 -5.96
C VAL A 421 -23.24 4.50 -4.58
N GLN A 422 -22.86 5.71 -4.14
CA GLN A 422 -23.25 6.23 -2.83
C GLN A 422 -24.78 6.40 -2.72
N LYS A 423 -25.41 6.92 -3.77
CA LYS A 423 -26.87 7.08 -3.82
C LYS A 423 -27.57 5.73 -3.76
N TYR A 424 -27.10 4.76 -4.54
CA TYR A 424 -27.64 3.39 -4.54
C TYR A 424 -27.50 2.72 -3.16
N ALA A 425 -26.38 2.95 -2.47
CA ALA A 425 -26.10 2.35 -1.18
C ALA A 425 -27.07 2.82 -0.09
N VAL A 426 -27.48 4.09 -0.09
CA VAL A 426 -28.37 4.67 0.93
C VAL A 426 -29.86 4.40 0.69
N GLU A 427 -30.23 3.79 -0.44
CA GLU A 427 -31.61 3.40 -0.75
C GLU A 427 -32.07 2.15 0.02
N ASP A 428 -31.13 1.36 0.56
CA ASP A 428 -31.41 0.18 1.38
C ASP A 428 -30.60 0.20 2.68
N SER A 429 -31.22 -0.23 3.78
CA SER A 429 -30.61 -0.18 5.10
C SER A 429 -29.47 -1.18 5.30
N GLU A 430 -29.50 -2.34 4.67
CA GLU A 430 -28.39 -3.30 4.74
C GLU A 430 -27.20 -2.79 3.92
N THR A 431 -27.44 -2.37 2.68
CA THR A 431 -26.39 -1.81 1.82
C THR A 431 -25.77 -0.56 2.46
N ALA A 432 -26.57 0.31 3.09
CA ALA A 432 -26.09 1.49 3.79
C ALA A 432 -25.17 1.14 4.97
N VAL A 433 -25.50 0.08 5.73
CA VAL A 433 -24.64 -0.41 6.82
C VAL A 433 -23.33 -0.97 6.28
N LEU A 434 -23.37 -1.75 5.20
CA LEU A 434 -22.16 -2.30 4.57
C LEU A 434 -21.26 -1.18 4.03
N PHE A 435 -21.84 -0.20 3.35
CA PHE A 435 -21.15 1.00 2.88
C PHE A 435 -20.51 1.79 4.03
N LEU A 436 -21.24 1.98 5.14
CA LEU A 436 -20.73 2.68 6.31
C LEU A 436 -19.58 1.91 6.99
N LYS A 437 -19.63 0.57 7.00
CA LYS A 437 -18.52 -0.28 7.45
C LYS A 437 -17.31 -0.16 6.52
N THR A 438 -17.50 -0.04 5.21
CA THR A 438 -16.41 0.22 4.25
C THR A 438 -15.75 1.57 4.50
N LEU A 439 -16.54 2.64 4.72
CA LEU A 439 -16.02 3.94 5.13
C LEU A 439 -15.25 3.85 6.45
N ASN A 440 -15.72 3.04 7.39
CA ASN A 440 -15.02 2.81 8.65
C ASN A 440 -13.65 2.17 8.45
N HIS A 441 -13.47 1.24 7.53
CA HIS A 441 -12.14 0.70 7.20
C HIS A 441 -11.21 1.79 6.63
N VAL A 442 -11.72 2.67 5.77
CA VAL A 442 -10.93 3.82 5.28
C VAL A 442 -10.50 4.73 6.43
N ARG A 443 -11.42 5.07 7.35
CA ARG A 443 -11.10 5.81 8.58
C ARG A 443 -10.08 5.04 9.43
N SER A 444 -10.29 3.75 9.64
CA SER A 444 -9.48 2.86 10.48
C SER A 444 -8.03 2.81 10.02
N PHE A 445 -7.83 2.59 8.72
CA PHE A 445 -6.53 2.63 8.07
C PHE A 445 -5.85 3.98 8.23
N ARG A 446 -6.54 5.09 7.90
CA ARG A 446 -6.00 6.44 8.05
C ARG A 446 -5.66 6.78 9.50
N TRP A 447 -6.46 6.30 10.46
CA TRP A 447 -6.20 6.46 11.88
C TRP A 447 -4.93 5.72 12.30
N ARG A 448 -4.74 4.46 11.90
CA ARG A 448 -3.50 3.72 12.15
C ARG A 448 -2.29 4.42 11.54
N HIS A 449 -2.41 4.90 10.30
CA HIS A 449 -1.35 5.66 9.66
C HIS A 449 -1.03 6.96 10.43
N TRP A 450 -2.03 7.63 11.01
CA TRP A 450 -1.79 8.79 11.87
C TRP A 450 -1.00 8.44 13.13
N LEU A 451 -1.30 7.29 13.74
CA LEU A 451 -0.52 6.78 14.88
C LEU A 451 0.92 6.49 14.46
N PHE A 452 1.16 5.87 13.31
CA PHE A 452 2.53 5.67 12.79
C PHE A 452 3.25 7.00 12.56
N ALA A 453 2.63 7.96 11.86
CA ALA A 453 3.23 9.27 11.63
C ALA A 453 3.61 9.95 12.95
N ARG A 454 2.79 9.79 14.00
CA ARG A 454 3.08 10.31 15.32
C ARG A 454 4.31 9.66 15.96
N GLU A 455 4.35 8.34 16.01
CA GLU A 455 5.40 7.60 16.72
C GLU A 455 6.73 7.54 15.97
N TYR A 456 6.69 7.35 14.64
CA TYR A 456 7.88 7.19 13.80
C TYR A 456 8.49 8.54 13.41
N ILE A 457 7.70 9.61 13.34
CA ILE A 457 8.13 10.91 12.80
C ILE A 457 7.96 12.03 13.81
N ILE A 458 6.72 12.36 14.20
CA ILE A 458 6.42 13.61 14.93
C ILE A 458 7.18 13.67 16.27
N ARG A 459 7.22 12.55 17.00
CA ARG A 459 7.90 12.43 18.30
C ARG A 459 9.42 12.33 18.20
N ARG A 460 9.97 12.21 17.00
CA ARG A 460 11.37 11.83 16.77
C ARG A 460 12.19 12.88 16.06
N THR A 461 11.53 13.79 15.35
CA THR A 461 12.23 14.86 14.64
C THR A 461 11.38 16.14 14.57
N PRO A 462 12.02 17.32 14.75
CA PRO A 462 11.37 18.60 14.51
C PRO A 462 11.29 18.95 13.01
N HIS A 463 11.89 18.15 12.12
CA HIS A 463 11.84 18.40 10.66
C HIS A 463 10.39 18.56 10.20
N PRO A 464 10.03 19.65 9.48
CA PRO A 464 8.63 20.04 9.29
C PRO A 464 7.91 19.22 8.21
N THR A 465 8.65 18.61 7.29
CA THR A 465 8.10 17.92 6.11
C THR A 465 8.28 16.42 6.18
N ALA A 466 7.32 15.69 5.58
CA ALA A 466 7.45 14.27 5.30
C ALA A 466 8.45 14.04 4.15
N THR A 467 8.79 12.79 3.90
CA THR A 467 9.70 12.35 2.82
C THR A 467 9.22 12.80 1.43
N GLY A 468 7.91 12.69 1.18
CA GLY A 468 7.25 13.23 -0.01
C GLY A 468 7.06 14.75 -0.06
N GLY A 469 7.54 15.50 0.94
CA GLY A 469 7.48 16.97 0.97
C GLY A 469 6.13 17.57 1.37
N SER A 470 5.25 16.79 2.02
CA SER A 470 4.00 17.28 2.60
C SER A 470 4.19 17.74 4.06
N PRO A 471 3.36 18.67 4.58
CA PRO A 471 3.38 19.04 5.99
C PRO A 471 2.90 17.88 6.87
N ILE A 472 3.73 17.42 7.82
CA ILE A 472 3.46 16.19 8.59
C ILE A 472 2.18 16.29 9.44
N VAL A 473 1.96 17.43 10.08
CA VAL A 473 0.91 17.58 11.11
C VAL A 473 -0.49 17.78 10.52
N THR A 474 -0.62 18.37 9.33
CA THR A 474 -1.92 18.78 8.79
C THR A 474 -2.39 17.91 7.60
N TRP A 475 -1.48 17.21 6.93
CA TRP A 475 -1.77 16.41 5.74
C TRP A 475 -2.80 15.30 5.97
N LEU A 476 -2.46 14.35 6.83
CA LEU A 476 -3.26 13.14 7.05
C LEU A 476 -4.53 13.41 7.85
N PRO A 477 -4.53 14.29 8.88
CA PRO A 477 -5.75 14.64 9.60
C PRO A 477 -6.84 15.28 8.74
N ASN A 478 -6.45 16.02 7.68
CA ASN A 478 -7.40 16.58 6.72
C ASN A 478 -8.19 15.48 5.99
N GLN A 479 -7.51 14.43 5.53
CA GLN A 479 -8.16 13.29 4.85
C GLN A 479 -8.96 12.41 5.83
N LEU A 480 -8.48 12.29 7.06
CA LEU A 480 -9.16 11.55 8.12
C LEU A 480 -10.46 12.24 8.54
N SER A 481 -10.47 13.58 8.60
CA SER A 481 -11.68 14.36 8.88
C SER A 481 -12.73 14.19 7.79
N ALA A 482 -12.34 14.23 6.52
CA ALA A 482 -13.25 14.07 5.38
C ALA A 482 -14.06 12.76 5.42
N VAL A 483 -13.42 11.62 5.72
CA VAL A 483 -14.14 10.33 5.83
C VAL A 483 -15.06 10.31 7.06
N MET A 484 -14.63 10.84 8.21
CA MET A 484 -15.47 10.88 9.41
C MET A 484 -16.70 11.78 9.22
N ASP A 485 -16.53 12.94 8.56
CA ASP A 485 -17.64 13.85 8.25
C ASP A 485 -18.67 13.19 7.32
N LEU A 486 -18.21 12.44 6.31
CA LEU A 486 -19.09 11.67 5.44
C LEU A 486 -19.83 10.56 6.21
N MET A 487 -19.13 9.80 7.07
CA MET A 487 -19.75 8.76 7.89
C MET A 487 -20.86 9.33 8.78
N VAL A 488 -20.61 10.47 9.45
CA VAL A 488 -21.60 11.16 10.28
C VAL A 488 -22.80 11.59 9.44
N THR A 489 -22.56 12.18 8.26
CA THR A 489 -23.62 12.63 7.36
C THR A 489 -24.53 11.47 6.92
N ILE A 490 -23.94 10.34 6.50
CA ILE A 490 -24.69 9.16 6.05
C ILE A 490 -25.51 8.57 7.20
N TYR A 491 -24.88 8.37 8.36
CA TYR A 491 -25.57 7.81 9.52
C TYR A 491 -26.73 8.71 9.97
N ASP A 492 -26.50 10.00 10.18
CA ASP A 492 -27.51 10.93 10.70
C ASP A 492 -28.68 11.11 9.73
N THR A 493 -28.43 11.06 8.42
CA THR A 493 -29.45 11.26 7.39
C THR A 493 -30.31 10.02 7.15
N TYR A 494 -29.70 8.83 7.11
CA TYR A 494 -30.33 7.63 6.58
C TYR A 494 -30.57 6.52 7.62
N LEU A 495 -29.82 6.46 8.72
CA LEU A 495 -29.87 5.35 9.67
C LEU A 495 -30.27 5.76 11.09
N ALA A 496 -29.92 6.97 11.53
CA ALA A 496 -30.22 7.46 12.87
C ALA A 496 -31.74 7.50 13.14
N PRO A 497 -32.17 7.29 14.40
CA PRO A 497 -33.58 7.45 14.75
C PRO A 497 -34.06 8.85 14.39
N LYS A 498 -35.21 8.96 13.70
CA LYS A 498 -35.88 10.23 13.43
C LYS A 498 -37.04 10.40 14.42
N ASP A 499 -37.19 11.60 14.98
CA ASP A 499 -38.30 11.92 15.87
C ASP A 499 -39.65 11.66 15.16
N GLY A 500 -40.51 10.85 15.78
CA GLY A 500 -41.85 10.56 15.29
C GLY A 500 -42.04 9.27 14.48
N VAL A 501 -41.00 8.42 14.32
CA VAL A 501 -41.18 7.10 13.68
C VAL A 501 -41.70 6.09 14.70
N THR A 502 -43.02 5.92 14.73
CA THR A 502 -43.72 4.89 15.51
C THR A 502 -43.38 3.50 15.00
N ILE A 503 -42.97 2.60 15.90
CA ILE A 503 -42.79 1.17 15.67
C ILE A 503 -44.10 0.60 15.08
N VAL A 504 -44.06 0.14 13.83
CA VAL A 504 -45.21 -0.50 13.18
C VAL A 504 -45.15 -2.02 13.42
N ASN A 505 -46.15 -2.54 14.13
CA ASN A 505 -46.54 -3.95 14.16
C ASN A 505 -45.57 -5.00 14.76
N GLY A 506 -44.78 -4.68 15.79
CA GLY A 506 -44.12 -5.69 16.63
C GLY A 506 -43.14 -6.64 15.93
N LYS A 507 -42.81 -6.39 14.67
CA LYS A 507 -41.65 -6.93 13.97
C LYS A 507 -40.50 -5.98 14.23
N GLU A 508 -39.31 -6.49 14.56
CA GLU A 508 -38.12 -5.63 14.66
C GLU A 508 -38.03 -4.77 13.41
N ASP A 509 -38.00 -3.45 13.60
CA ASP A 509 -37.70 -2.53 12.52
C ASP A 509 -36.35 -2.94 11.94
N LEU A 510 -36.32 -3.42 10.69
CA LEU A 510 -35.12 -3.89 9.99
C LEU A 510 -34.05 -2.79 10.00
N ILE A 511 -34.46 -1.52 9.89
CA ILE A 511 -33.57 -0.36 9.99
C ILE A 511 -33.00 -0.27 11.41
N ALA A 512 -33.82 -0.48 12.44
CA ALA A 512 -33.34 -0.51 13.82
C ALA A 512 -32.38 -1.67 14.09
N SER A 513 -32.61 -2.85 13.52
CA SER A 513 -31.72 -4.01 13.62
C SER A 513 -30.37 -3.73 12.93
N HIS A 514 -30.38 -3.19 11.71
CA HIS A 514 -29.20 -2.78 10.99
C HIS A 514 -28.44 -1.64 11.71
N ARG A 515 -29.15 -0.63 12.23
CA ARG A 515 -28.58 0.49 12.99
C ARG A 515 -27.78 0.02 14.20
N LYS A 516 -28.30 -0.93 14.98
CA LYS A 516 -27.61 -1.49 16.17
C LYS A 516 -26.22 -2.05 15.82
N GLN A 517 -25.99 -2.49 14.59
CA GLN A 517 -24.68 -3.01 14.15
C GLN A 517 -23.61 -1.93 13.99
N VAL A 518 -24.00 -0.66 13.84
CA VAL A 518 -23.10 0.46 13.53
C VAL A 518 -23.06 1.53 14.61
N GLU A 519 -23.97 1.51 15.60
CA GLU A 519 -24.00 2.46 16.72
C GLU A 519 -22.65 2.58 17.47
N PRO A 520 -22.03 1.47 17.96
CA PRO A 520 -20.74 1.57 18.66
C PRO A 520 -19.62 2.13 17.78
N MET A 521 -19.65 1.80 16.48
CA MET A 521 -18.71 2.31 15.50
C MET A 521 -18.87 3.82 15.29
N MET A 522 -20.10 4.32 15.24
CA MET A 522 -20.38 5.75 15.07
C MET A 522 -20.09 6.57 16.32
N GLU A 523 -20.25 6.00 17.51
CA GLU A 523 -19.77 6.60 18.76
C GLU A 523 -18.25 6.80 18.72
N LEU A 524 -17.50 5.77 18.30
CA LEU A 524 -16.05 5.86 18.11
C LEU A 524 -15.66 6.92 17.08
N VAL A 525 -16.35 7.00 15.94
CA VAL A 525 -16.10 8.01 14.89
C VAL A 525 -16.24 9.43 15.45
N ARG A 526 -17.33 9.69 16.20
CA ARG A 526 -17.58 11.01 16.80
C ARG A 526 -16.53 11.37 17.85
N ASP A 527 -16.12 10.42 18.68
CA ASP A 527 -15.05 10.60 19.67
C ASP A 527 -13.69 10.88 18.99
N GLN A 528 -13.32 10.08 18.00
CA GLN A 528 -12.08 10.26 17.25
C GLN A 528 -12.01 11.60 16.52
N ARG A 529 -13.14 12.07 15.96
CA ARG A 529 -13.22 13.40 15.33
C ARG A 529 -12.82 14.51 16.30
N VAL A 530 -13.33 14.47 17.53
CA VAL A 530 -12.99 15.46 18.57
C VAL A 530 -11.54 15.29 19.05
N LYS A 531 -11.08 14.06 19.26
CA LYS A 531 -9.71 13.77 19.70
C LYS A 531 -8.68 14.22 18.69
N LEU A 532 -8.90 13.93 17.40
CA LEU A 532 -8.02 14.33 16.32
C LEU A 532 -7.90 15.85 16.24
N ALA A 533 -9.01 16.58 16.26
CA ALA A 533 -9.00 18.04 16.20
C ALA A 533 -8.18 18.66 17.35
N LYS A 534 -8.37 18.16 18.58
CA LYS A 534 -7.58 18.61 19.75
C LYS A 534 -6.09 18.27 19.62
N GLU A 535 -5.77 17.06 19.17
CA GLU A 535 -4.40 16.61 19.00
C GLU A 535 -3.66 17.41 17.92
N VAL A 536 -4.30 17.66 16.77
CA VAL A 536 -3.74 18.47 15.69
C VAL A 536 -3.51 19.90 16.14
N ALA A 537 -4.49 20.52 16.83
CA ALA A 537 -4.33 21.88 17.35
C ALA A 537 -3.12 21.99 18.30
N ARG A 538 -2.91 20.99 19.18
CA ARG A 538 -1.74 20.94 20.05
C ARG A 538 -0.44 20.86 19.24
N TRP A 539 -0.34 19.95 18.28
CA TRP A 539 0.88 19.80 17.47
C TRP A 539 1.18 21.02 16.60
N CYS A 540 0.15 21.67 16.05
CA CYS A 540 0.31 22.93 15.33
C CYS A 540 0.88 24.03 16.23
N GLN A 541 0.34 24.16 17.46
CA GLN A 541 0.85 25.11 18.45
C GLN A 541 2.31 24.82 18.82
N GLU A 542 2.66 23.56 19.10
CA GLU A 542 4.03 23.16 19.44
C GLU A 542 5.02 23.38 18.31
N ARG A 543 4.58 23.28 17.05
CA ARG A 543 5.42 23.47 15.85
C ARG A 543 5.35 24.88 15.24
N GLY A 544 4.51 25.76 15.77
CA GLY A 544 4.34 27.14 15.28
C GLY A 544 3.76 27.23 13.86
N VAL A 545 2.84 26.34 13.50
CA VAL A 545 2.18 26.28 12.17
C VAL A 545 0.67 26.51 12.22
#